data_AF-A0A553HLX3-F1
#
_entry.id   AF-A0A553HLX3-F1
#
_cell.length_a   1.000
_cell.length_b   1.000
_cell.length_c   1.000
_cell.angle_alpha   90.00
_cell.angle_beta   90.00
_cell.angle_gamma   90.00
#
_symmetry.space_group_name_H-M   'P 1'
#
loop_
_entity.id
_entity.type
_entity.pdbx_description
1 polymer ?
#
loop_
_entity_poly.entity_id
_entity_poly.type
_entity_poly.pdbx_seq_one_letter_code
_entity_poly.pdbx_strand_id
1 'polypeptide(L)'
;MLSNPRSAPARALLALALVSSAAAQLTTNCNPTLTTCPPDPALGTAHTFYFNSTPPDGTFTSEASPIVYDENNGATFTIAERGQSATLATDFYFFFGRTEVLMKAAKGQGIISSIVWGSDTLDEVDWEFKGGNDSFAFSNYYGKGNTNVTGTGGDHHMSGSIHDLHNYTSVWTKDKLEWHMDGQLVRTLLAVDANNTMNFPQTPMTLRLGMWVGGDSQHQAPGTVEWAGGETDFSQAPFSMYVQSAYIEDYSSGKEYTYSDKTGSWESIKITEGNSTVAQTINTPPSKSLSEKWAELPESARIGVYAAAGAVGGLLFIALAVYYIKQRRRGQREAAMAAKMQEEERVELERFKKGGKNPDDLNFDGTEYVGAAGKGAYSAISDSPPGSSAGPAEKTWDPTGSDGITSGMPLLHNEARAPSRNNSLPQSPGLPPSYPLPASPVNRGFSASPHAPSRMGSMGSTGPGRMNSPGPGSPQVRSTGSPAPHDMYGMARVNSPGPMQSNRGPSSPGPQGGYWNGR
;
A
#
# COMPACT_ATOMS: atom_id res chain seq x y z
N MET A 1 -51.96 -13.37 -53.76
CA MET A 1 -50.82 -13.87 -52.96
C MET A 1 -50.19 -12.70 -52.23
N LEU A 2 -49.61 -12.91 -51.03
CA LEU A 2 -48.48 -12.20 -50.37
C LEU A 2 -48.33 -10.66 -50.54
N SER A 3 -48.00 -9.84 -49.53
CA SER A 3 -47.96 -9.98 -48.06
C SER A 3 -47.69 -8.59 -47.44
N ASN A 4 -48.13 -8.37 -46.19
CA ASN A 4 -47.80 -7.19 -45.37
C ASN A 4 -46.33 -7.27 -44.82
N PRO A 5 -45.75 -6.25 -44.13
CA PRO A 5 -46.25 -4.92 -43.81
C PRO A 5 -45.25 -3.73 -43.91
N ARG A 6 -45.80 -2.52 -43.71
CA ARG A 6 -45.24 -1.33 -43.02
C ARG A 6 -43.74 -1.29 -42.70
N SER A 7 -43.03 -0.28 -43.20
CA SER A 7 -41.81 0.27 -42.61
C SER A 7 -42.11 1.56 -41.83
N ALA A 8 -41.52 1.70 -40.63
CA ALA A 8 -41.59 2.91 -39.82
C ALA A 8 -40.15 3.37 -39.46
N PRO A 9 -39.80 4.66 -39.65
CA PRO A 9 -38.44 5.12 -39.39
C PRO A 9 -38.20 5.32 -37.89
N ALA A 10 -37.48 4.38 -37.28
CA ALA A 10 -37.02 4.52 -35.90
C ALA A 10 -35.95 5.63 -35.80
N ARG A 11 -36.28 6.75 -35.14
CA ARG A 11 -35.31 7.78 -34.77
C ARG A 11 -34.50 7.32 -33.55
N ALA A 12 -33.49 6.48 -33.78
CA ALA A 12 -32.45 6.24 -32.78
C ALA A 12 -31.61 7.51 -32.60
N LEU A 13 -31.52 8.02 -31.37
CA LEU A 13 -30.62 9.11 -31.02
C LEU A 13 -29.18 8.57 -31.01
N LEU A 14 -28.32 9.12 -31.88
CA LEU A 14 -26.90 8.78 -31.90
C LEU A 14 -26.19 9.52 -30.76
N ALA A 15 -26.39 9.03 -29.53
CA ALA A 15 -25.58 9.44 -28.40
C ALA A 15 -24.15 8.93 -28.62
N LEU A 16 -23.23 9.83 -28.97
CA LEU A 16 -21.80 9.55 -28.89
C LEU A 16 -21.43 9.41 -27.40
N ALA A 17 -21.53 8.19 -26.90
CA ALA A 17 -20.80 7.79 -25.71
C ALA A 17 -19.31 7.92 -26.05
N LEU A 18 -18.67 8.98 -25.53
CA LEU A 18 -17.23 9.03 -25.41
C LEU A 18 -16.84 7.93 -24.42
N VAL A 19 -16.54 6.74 -24.95
CA VAL A 19 -15.95 5.64 -24.18
C VAL A 19 -14.61 6.17 -23.66
N SER A 20 -14.58 6.47 -22.36
CA SER A 20 -13.38 6.91 -21.67
C SER A 20 -12.47 5.71 -21.48
N SER A 21 -11.74 5.33 -22.53
CA SER A 21 -10.84 4.19 -22.55
C SER A 21 -9.92 4.18 -21.33
N ALA A 22 -9.97 3.12 -20.53
CA ALA A 22 -9.05 2.92 -19.43
C ALA A 22 -7.65 2.62 -20.00
N ALA A 23 -6.85 3.67 -20.20
CA ALA A 23 -5.50 3.55 -20.70
C ALA A 23 -4.58 3.05 -19.59
N ALA A 24 -4.50 1.73 -19.42
CA ALA A 24 -3.32 1.10 -18.84
C ALA A 24 -2.14 1.38 -19.78
N GLN A 25 -1.43 2.47 -19.50
CA GLN A 25 -0.23 2.90 -20.17
C GLN A 25 0.55 3.72 -19.15
N LEU A 26 1.88 3.55 -19.12
CA LEU A 26 2.74 4.40 -18.32
C LEU A 26 2.48 5.88 -18.66
N THR A 27 2.19 6.68 -17.63
CA THR A 27 1.91 8.12 -17.74
C THR A 27 2.98 8.92 -17.02
N THR A 28 3.43 10.00 -17.66
CA THR A 28 4.26 11.03 -17.05
C THR A 28 3.49 12.34 -16.93
N ASN A 29 3.85 13.15 -15.93
CA ASN A 29 3.40 14.54 -15.83
C ASN A 29 4.14 15.48 -16.82
N CYS A 30 5.34 15.08 -17.29
CA CYS A 30 6.18 15.87 -18.19
C CYS A 30 7.07 14.96 -19.04
N ASN A 31 6.78 14.79 -20.33
CA ASN A 31 7.65 14.00 -21.20
C ASN A 31 8.79 14.86 -21.81
N PRO A 32 10.07 14.58 -21.52
CA PRO A 32 11.19 15.42 -21.97
C PRO A 32 11.56 15.19 -23.45
N THR A 33 10.99 14.19 -24.13
CA THR A 33 11.06 14.13 -25.61
C THR A 33 10.15 15.18 -26.27
N LEU A 34 9.16 15.71 -25.53
CA LEU A 34 8.17 16.67 -26.04
C LEU A 34 8.44 18.09 -25.53
N THR A 35 8.81 18.27 -24.26
CA THR A 35 9.03 19.57 -23.61
C THR A 35 10.35 19.59 -22.82
N THR A 36 10.64 20.66 -22.09
CA THR A 36 11.69 20.69 -21.06
C THR A 36 11.03 20.47 -19.70
N CYS A 37 11.58 19.56 -18.91
CA CYS A 37 11.02 19.13 -17.62
C CYS A 37 11.91 19.57 -16.44
N PRO A 38 11.38 19.55 -15.20
CA PRO A 38 12.20 19.67 -13.99
C PRO A 38 13.24 18.54 -13.90
N PRO A 39 14.28 18.68 -13.06
CA PRO A 39 15.17 17.59 -12.74
C PRO A 39 14.48 16.46 -11.97
N ASP A 40 14.76 15.21 -12.35
CA ASP A 40 14.28 14.01 -11.66
C ASP A 40 15.12 13.78 -10.38
N PRO A 41 14.52 13.67 -9.17
CA PRO A 41 15.28 13.41 -7.94
C PRO A 41 15.89 12.01 -7.97
N ALA A 42 17.21 11.91 -7.75
CA ALA A 42 17.95 10.64 -7.82
C ALA A 42 17.99 9.94 -6.46
N LEU A 43 18.08 8.61 -6.45
CA LEU A 43 18.45 7.84 -5.26
C LEU A 43 19.93 8.06 -4.88
N GLY A 44 20.84 8.02 -5.86
CA GLY A 44 22.27 8.29 -5.68
C GLY A 44 23.02 7.30 -4.76
N THR A 45 22.41 6.14 -4.46
CA THR A 45 22.92 5.16 -3.49
C THR A 45 22.24 3.80 -3.66
N ALA A 46 22.57 2.85 -2.77
CA ALA A 46 21.88 1.56 -2.65
C ALA A 46 21.20 1.43 -1.29
N HIS A 47 19.95 0.94 -1.26
CA HIS A 47 19.18 0.76 -0.03
C HIS A 47 18.19 -0.41 -0.11
N THR A 48 17.94 -1.08 1.02
CA THR A 48 16.85 -2.08 1.16
C THR A 48 15.73 -1.48 1.99
N PHE A 49 14.62 -1.14 1.33
CA PHE A 49 13.38 -0.80 2.00
C PHE A 49 12.71 -2.07 2.48
N TYR A 50 12.48 -2.18 3.80
CA TYR A 50 11.66 -3.23 4.40
C TYR A 50 10.27 -2.66 4.69
N PHE A 51 9.23 -3.39 4.30
CA PHE A 51 7.85 -2.92 4.38
C PHE A 51 7.08 -3.45 5.61
N ASN A 52 7.81 -3.89 6.63
CA ASN A 52 7.26 -4.27 7.94
C ASN A 52 6.61 -3.09 8.69
N SER A 53 6.95 -1.85 8.28
CA SER A 53 6.25 -0.61 8.62
C SER A 53 6.14 0.27 7.37
N THR A 54 5.38 1.37 7.47
CA THR A 54 5.38 2.43 6.44
C THR A 54 6.82 2.87 6.12
N PRO A 55 7.20 3.04 4.85
CA PRO A 55 8.51 3.57 4.47
C PRO A 55 8.66 5.06 4.87
N PRO A 56 9.90 5.61 4.90
CA PRO A 56 10.13 7.01 5.29
C PRO A 56 9.39 8.02 4.40
N ASP A 57 8.91 9.12 5.00
CA ASP A 57 8.21 10.20 4.30
C ASP A 57 9.04 10.75 3.12
N GLY A 58 8.46 10.83 1.92
CA GLY A 58 9.18 11.30 0.72
C GLY A 58 10.13 10.27 0.10
N THR A 59 9.87 8.97 0.32
CA THR A 59 10.52 7.88 -0.42
C THR A 59 9.54 7.10 -1.31
N PHE A 60 8.27 6.94 -0.91
CA PHE A 60 7.23 6.32 -1.73
C PHE A 60 5.88 7.03 -1.56
N THR A 61 5.14 7.14 -2.68
CA THR A 61 3.75 7.60 -2.73
C THR A 61 2.83 6.48 -3.19
N SER A 62 1.66 6.34 -2.54
CA SER A 62 0.57 5.49 -3.07
C SER A 62 -0.18 6.24 -4.17
N GLU A 63 -0.04 5.80 -5.42
CA GLU A 63 -0.68 6.45 -6.59
C GLU A 63 -2.17 6.09 -6.74
N ALA A 64 -2.62 4.99 -6.11
CA ALA A 64 -3.99 4.47 -6.21
C ALA A 64 -4.57 4.10 -4.82
N SER A 65 -5.08 2.87 -4.64
CA SER A 65 -5.61 2.44 -3.33
C SER A 65 -4.52 2.45 -2.24
N PRO A 66 -4.85 2.80 -0.97
CA PRO A 66 -3.87 2.83 0.13
C PRO A 66 -3.24 1.46 0.39
N ILE A 67 -1.93 1.46 0.70
CA ILE A 67 -1.17 0.27 1.07
C ILE A 67 -1.17 0.09 2.59
N VAL A 68 -1.38 -1.14 3.05
CA VAL A 68 -1.30 -1.52 4.46
C VAL A 68 0.06 -2.17 4.73
N TYR A 69 0.71 -1.86 5.86
CA TYR A 69 2.03 -2.39 6.22
C TYR A 69 1.93 -3.17 7.54
N ASP A 70 2.45 -4.40 7.58
CA ASP A 70 2.56 -5.19 8.82
C ASP A 70 3.82 -6.07 8.88
N GLU A 71 4.24 -6.45 10.09
CA GLU A 71 5.50 -7.15 10.36
C GLU A 71 5.63 -8.54 9.71
N ASN A 72 4.52 -9.18 9.33
CA ASN A 72 4.49 -10.56 8.82
C ASN A 72 4.41 -10.61 7.29
N ASN A 73 3.57 -9.74 6.70
CA ASN A 73 3.32 -9.73 5.27
C ASN A 73 4.12 -8.66 4.51
N GLY A 74 4.56 -7.59 5.19
CA GLY A 74 5.10 -6.40 4.57
C GLY A 74 4.01 -5.48 4.02
N ALA A 75 4.27 -4.88 2.86
CA ALA A 75 3.30 -4.09 2.12
C ALA A 75 2.24 -4.99 1.49
N THR A 76 1.00 -4.84 1.94
CA THR A 76 -0.19 -5.51 1.42
C THR A 76 -0.92 -4.60 0.44
N PHE A 77 -0.98 -5.04 -0.80
CA PHE A 77 -1.76 -4.46 -1.88
C PHE A 77 -3.08 -5.24 -1.96
N THR A 78 -4.21 -4.58 -2.13
CA THR A 78 -5.53 -5.25 -2.12
C THR A 78 -6.47 -4.66 -3.17
N ILE A 79 -7.20 -5.56 -3.85
CA ILE A 79 -8.33 -5.24 -4.75
C ILE A 79 -9.57 -5.94 -4.19
N ALA A 80 -10.59 -5.16 -3.82
CA ALA A 80 -11.87 -5.64 -3.31
C ALA A 80 -13.01 -5.51 -4.33
N GLU A 81 -12.94 -4.55 -5.26
CA GLU A 81 -14.03 -4.23 -6.20
C GLU A 81 -13.52 -3.93 -7.62
N ARG A 82 -14.44 -3.92 -8.59
CA ARG A 82 -14.16 -3.64 -10.00
C ARG A 82 -13.63 -2.22 -10.22
N GLY A 83 -12.65 -2.07 -11.10
CA GLY A 83 -12.00 -0.78 -11.39
C GLY A 83 -11.03 -0.30 -10.30
N GLN A 84 -10.79 -1.06 -9.23
CA GLN A 84 -9.74 -0.74 -8.26
C GLN A 84 -8.35 -1.18 -8.76
N SER A 85 -7.34 -0.40 -8.42
CA SER A 85 -5.92 -0.78 -8.46
C SER A 85 -5.23 -0.31 -7.18
N ALA A 86 -4.10 -0.91 -6.85
CA ALA A 86 -3.26 -0.52 -5.72
C ALA A 86 -1.82 -0.38 -6.22
N THR A 87 -1.23 0.81 -6.12
CA THR A 87 0.10 1.11 -6.69
C THR A 87 0.91 1.95 -5.71
N LEU A 88 2.15 1.53 -5.47
CA LEU A 88 3.15 2.21 -4.66
C LEU A 88 4.34 2.56 -5.55
N ALA A 89 4.58 3.84 -5.76
CA ALA A 89 5.66 4.37 -6.61
C ALA A 89 6.77 4.99 -5.74
N THR A 90 8.02 4.89 -6.15
CA THR A 90 9.11 5.68 -5.54
C THR A 90 8.96 7.16 -5.87
N ASP A 91 9.19 8.03 -4.88
CA ASP A 91 9.24 9.50 -5.07
C ASP A 91 10.53 9.95 -5.77
N PHE A 92 11.32 8.99 -6.26
CA PHE A 92 12.68 9.14 -6.76
C PHE A 92 12.99 8.16 -7.87
N TYR A 93 14.03 8.48 -8.63
CA TYR A 93 14.50 7.74 -9.79
C TYR A 93 15.86 7.07 -9.52
N PHE A 94 16.15 6.00 -10.25
CA PHE A 94 17.50 5.41 -10.38
C PHE A 94 17.88 5.34 -11.87
N PHE A 95 19.18 5.38 -12.19
CA PHE A 95 19.65 5.48 -13.58
C PHE A 95 20.78 4.50 -13.89
N PHE A 96 20.40 3.40 -14.55
CA PHE A 96 21.07 2.10 -14.45
C PHE A 96 21.13 1.61 -13.00
N GLY A 97 21.21 0.30 -12.79
CA GLY A 97 21.10 -0.22 -11.45
C GLY A 97 20.62 -1.65 -11.32
N ARG A 98 20.09 -1.93 -10.14
CA ARG A 98 19.52 -3.22 -9.74
C ARG A 98 18.33 -2.98 -8.82
N THR A 99 17.26 -3.75 -9.00
CA THR A 99 16.23 -3.91 -7.97
C THR A 99 16.09 -5.37 -7.59
N GLU A 100 15.85 -5.66 -6.32
CA GLU A 100 15.42 -6.98 -5.84
C GLU A 100 14.12 -6.82 -5.06
N VAL A 101 13.04 -7.43 -5.54
CA VAL A 101 11.72 -7.35 -4.92
C VAL A 101 11.35 -8.71 -4.37
N LEU A 102 11.21 -8.80 -3.04
CA LEU A 102 10.85 -10.02 -2.33
C LEU A 102 9.34 -10.02 -2.10
N MET A 103 8.59 -10.79 -2.90
CA MET A 103 7.13 -10.70 -2.93
C MET A 103 6.40 -12.02 -3.21
N LYS A 104 5.08 -11.98 -2.99
CA LYS A 104 4.08 -12.98 -3.37
C LYS A 104 3.05 -12.31 -4.27
N ALA A 105 2.81 -12.86 -5.46
CA ALA A 105 1.78 -12.37 -6.36
C ALA A 105 0.38 -12.77 -5.89
N ALA A 106 -0.63 -11.94 -6.20
CA ALA A 106 -2.01 -12.21 -5.85
C ALA A 106 -2.60 -13.40 -6.63
N LYS A 107 -3.49 -14.15 -5.97
CA LYS A 107 -4.39 -15.12 -6.62
C LYS A 107 -5.59 -14.42 -7.25
N GLY A 108 -6.16 -15.02 -8.29
CA GLY A 108 -7.42 -14.60 -8.91
C GLY A 108 -7.32 -14.52 -10.44
N GLN A 109 -8.31 -15.07 -11.15
CA GLN A 109 -8.36 -14.96 -12.61
C GLN A 109 -8.43 -13.49 -13.03
N GLY A 110 -7.60 -13.08 -14.00
CA GLY A 110 -7.60 -11.72 -14.52
C GLY A 110 -6.99 -10.66 -13.59
N ILE A 111 -6.66 -11.02 -12.34
CA ILE A 111 -5.88 -10.20 -11.41
C ILE A 111 -4.42 -10.28 -11.80
N ILE A 112 -3.77 -9.12 -11.85
CA ILE A 112 -2.36 -9.00 -12.20
C ILE A 112 -1.62 -8.36 -11.03
N SER A 113 -0.44 -8.88 -10.72
CA SER A 113 0.54 -8.26 -9.81
C SER A 113 1.75 -7.82 -10.63
N SER A 114 2.32 -6.66 -10.31
CA SER A 114 3.25 -5.95 -11.21
C SER A 114 4.45 -5.39 -10.45
N ILE A 115 5.64 -5.56 -11.03
CA ILE A 115 6.85 -4.77 -10.71
C ILE A 115 7.20 -4.04 -12.00
N VAL A 116 6.97 -2.72 -12.03
CA VAL A 116 7.20 -1.88 -13.22
C VAL A 116 8.28 -0.85 -12.88
N TRP A 117 9.29 -0.73 -13.72
CA TRP A 117 10.12 0.45 -13.77
C TRP A 117 9.60 1.39 -14.87
N GLY A 118 9.54 2.69 -14.62
CA GLY A 118 9.03 3.65 -15.61
C GLY A 118 9.70 5.02 -15.56
N SER A 119 10.08 5.53 -16.74
CA SER A 119 10.69 6.86 -16.91
C SER A 119 9.73 7.92 -17.44
N ASP A 120 10.12 9.18 -17.30
CA ASP A 120 9.39 10.31 -17.89
C ASP A 120 9.46 10.33 -19.44
N THR A 121 10.36 9.59 -20.10
CA THR A 121 10.26 9.39 -21.56
C THR A 121 9.26 8.31 -21.97
N LEU A 122 8.75 7.53 -21.01
CA LEU A 122 8.04 6.26 -21.18
C LEU A 122 8.93 5.10 -21.68
N ASP A 123 10.20 5.08 -21.26
CA ASP A 123 10.93 3.81 -21.17
C ASP A 123 10.36 3.00 -19.97
N GLU A 124 10.18 1.69 -20.14
CA GLU A 124 9.38 0.82 -19.26
C GLU A 124 10.01 -0.60 -19.17
N VAL A 125 10.01 -1.22 -17.99
CA VAL A 125 10.53 -2.58 -17.73
C VAL A 125 9.66 -3.30 -16.70
N ASP A 126 9.17 -4.49 -17.05
CA ASP A 126 8.11 -5.15 -16.29
C ASP A 126 8.50 -6.55 -15.80
N TRP A 127 8.00 -6.90 -14.61
CA TRP A 127 7.54 -8.24 -14.27
C TRP A 127 6.02 -8.22 -14.04
N GLU A 128 5.29 -9.12 -14.70
CA GLU A 128 3.84 -9.28 -14.54
C GLU A 128 3.50 -10.71 -14.13
N PHE A 129 2.68 -10.86 -13.10
CA PHE A 129 2.25 -12.13 -12.55
C PHE A 129 0.73 -12.27 -12.69
N LYS A 130 0.29 -13.27 -13.44
CA LYS A 130 -1.13 -13.51 -13.77
C LYS A 130 -1.73 -14.40 -12.70
N GLY A 131 -2.63 -13.87 -11.87
CA GLY A 131 -3.16 -14.56 -10.68
C GLY A 131 -4.00 -15.82 -10.92
N GLY A 132 -4.29 -16.15 -12.19
CA GLY A 132 -4.87 -17.42 -12.63
C GLY A 132 -3.86 -18.43 -13.21
N ASN A 133 -2.56 -18.14 -13.16
CA ASN A 133 -1.48 -19.01 -13.63
C ASN A 133 -0.35 -19.08 -12.61
N ASP A 134 -0.48 -20.02 -11.65
CA ASP A 134 0.49 -20.24 -10.57
C ASP A 134 1.95 -20.45 -11.03
N SER A 135 2.21 -20.87 -12.28
CA SER A 135 3.52 -21.42 -12.69
C SER A 135 4.36 -20.55 -13.62
N PHE A 136 3.95 -19.32 -13.94
CA PHE A 136 4.70 -18.45 -14.86
C PHE A 136 4.77 -16.98 -14.41
N ALA A 137 5.97 -16.40 -14.48
CA ALA A 137 6.21 -14.97 -14.42
C ALA A 137 6.41 -14.43 -15.85
N PHE A 138 5.72 -13.35 -16.23
CA PHE A 138 5.93 -12.66 -17.51
C PHE A 138 6.93 -11.52 -17.31
N SER A 139 7.79 -11.29 -18.29
CA SER A 139 8.68 -10.11 -18.31
C SER A 139 8.50 -9.34 -19.60
N ASN A 140 8.61 -8.01 -19.57
CA ASN A 140 8.36 -7.16 -20.73
C ASN A 140 9.17 -5.86 -20.65
N TYR A 141 9.20 -5.10 -21.75
CA TYR A 141 9.86 -3.79 -21.82
C TYR A 141 9.27 -2.93 -22.94
N TYR A 142 9.32 -1.61 -22.78
CA TYR A 142 9.09 -0.66 -23.87
C TYR A 142 10.14 0.46 -23.84
N GLY A 143 10.43 1.03 -25.02
CA GLY A 143 11.22 2.25 -25.14
C GLY A 143 10.34 3.40 -25.64
N LYS A 144 10.42 4.57 -25.00
CA LYS A 144 9.72 5.81 -25.38
C LYS A 144 8.21 5.65 -25.69
N GLY A 145 7.52 4.77 -24.96
CA GLY A 145 6.10 4.48 -25.12
C GLY A 145 5.73 3.78 -26.44
N ASN A 146 6.70 3.21 -27.15
CA ASN A 146 6.51 2.62 -28.47
C ASN A 146 5.83 1.23 -28.41
N THR A 147 4.52 1.21 -28.15
CA THR A 147 3.72 -0.02 -28.10
C THR A 147 3.44 -0.67 -29.46
N ASN A 148 4.12 -0.25 -30.54
CA ASN A 148 3.99 -0.89 -31.86
C ASN A 148 4.98 -2.05 -32.05
N VAL A 149 5.88 -2.27 -31.08
CA VAL A 149 6.86 -3.35 -31.08
C VAL A 149 6.20 -4.62 -30.53
N THR A 150 6.18 -5.69 -31.32
CA THR A 150 5.73 -7.02 -30.89
C THR A 150 6.92 -7.88 -30.43
N GLY A 151 6.68 -8.84 -29.54
CA GLY A 151 7.73 -9.73 -29.02
C GLY A 151 8.64 -9.11 -27.95
N THR A 152 8.24 -7.98 -27.35
CA THR A 152 8.91 -7.42 -26.16
C THR A 152 8.68 -8.25 -24.90
N GLY A 153 7.53 -8.92 -24.81
CA GLY A 153 7.15 -9.80 -23.70
C GLY A 153 7.67 -11.24 -23.82
N GLY A 154 7.70 -11.95 -22.70
CA GLY A 154 7.95 -13.41 -22.64
C GLY A 154 7.67 -14.01 -21.28
N ASP A 155 7.05 -15.19 -21.25
CA ASP A 155 6.70 -15.97 -20.05
C ASP A 155 7.87 -16.88 -19.61
N HIS A 156 8.14 -16.94 -18.30
CA HIS A 156 9.20 -17.71 -17.66
C HIS A 156 8.61 -18.74 -16.69
N HIS A 157 8.92 -20.02 -16.89
CA HIS A 157 8.40 -21.11 -16.07
C HIS A 157 9.04 -21.14 -14.67
N MET A 158 8.21 -21.18 -13.63
CA MET A 158 8.62 -21.22 -12.22
C MET A 158 8.69 -22.64 -11.68
N SER A 159 9.61 -22.90 -10.76
CA SER A 159 9.72 -24.20 -10.05
C SER A 159 8.77 -24.30 -8.84
N GLY A 160 8.35 -23.16 -8.30
CA GLY A 160 7.31 -23.01 -7.28
C GLY A 160 6.08 -22.27 -7.82
N SER A 161 5.26 -21.73 -6.94
CA SER A 161 4.09 -20.91 -7.30
C SER A 161 4.42 -19.42 -7.23
N ILE A 162 3.92 -18.58 -8.16
CA ILE A 162 4.01 -17.10 -8.05
C ILE A 162 3.44 -16.54 -6.73
N HIS A 163 2.63 -17.33 -6.00
CA HIS A 163 2.03 -16.97 -4.72
C HIS A 163 2.88 -17.36 -3.49
N ASP A 164 3.93 -18.15 -3.69
CA ASP A 164 5.00 -18.34 -2.71
C ASP A 164 5.92 -17.10 -2.69
N LEU A 165 6.82 -17.02 -1.70
CA LEU A 165 7.71 -15.87 -1.54
C LEU A 165 8.97 -16.03 -2.42
N HIS A 166 9.08 -15.18 -3.44
CA HIS A 166 10.16 -15.22 -4.43
C HIS A 166 10.93 -13.89 -4.50
N ASN A 167 12.21 -13.96 -4.85
CA ASN A 167 13.02 -12.77 -5.16
C ASN A 167 13.06 -12.56 -6.67
N TYR A 168 12.40 -11.50 -7.13
CA TYR A 168 12.48 -11.02 -8.50
C TYR A 168 13.54 -9.91 -8.57
N THR A 169 14.69 -10.27 -9.14
CA THR A 169 15.82 -9.38 -9.32
C THR A 169 15.91 -8.93 -10.77
N SER A 170 16.05 -7.63 -11.02
CA SER A 170 16.31 -7.07 -12.35
C SER A 170 17.56 -6.22 -12.31
N VAL A 171 18.46 -6.40 -13.29
CA VAL A 171 19.77 -5.73 -13.38
C VAL A 171 19.89 -5.03 -14.74
N TRP A 172 20.29 -3.77 -14.73
CA TRP A 172 20.18 -2.87 -15.89
C TRP A 172 21.42 -2.02 -16.08
N THR A 173 22.00 -2.11 -17.28
CA THR A 173 23.09 -1.24 -17.74
C THR A 173 22.75 -0.71 -19.14
N LYS A 174 23.52 0.28 -19.61
CA LYS A 174 23.44 0.79 -21.00
C LYS A 174 23.63 -0.28 -22.08
N ASP A 175 24.21 -1.43 -21.74
CA ASP A 175 24.55 -2.49 -22.71
C ASP A 175 23.57 -3.67 -22.67
N LYS A 176 22.92 -3.92 -21.52
CA LYS A 176 21.99 -5.05 -21.31
C LYS A 176 21.01 -4.85 -20.16
N LEU A 177 19.90 -5.57 -20.22
CA LEU A 177 18.89 -5.71 -19.18
C LEU A 177 18.70 -7.21 -18.88
N GLU A 178 18.72 -7.58 -17.61
CA GLU A 178 18.67 -8.98 -17.15
C GLU A 178 17.59 -9.17 -16.08
N TRP A 179 16.79 -10.22 -16.23
CA TRP A 179 15.73 -10.63 -15.30
C TRP A 179 16.14 -11.96 -14.63
N HIS A 180 16.12 -11.97 -13.31
CA HIS A 180 16.49 -13.08 -12.45
C HIS A 180 15.35 -13.44 -11.47
N MET A 181 15.19 -14.73 -11.20
CA MET A 181 14.19 -15.29 -10.30
C MET A 181 14.90 -16.23 -9.31
N ASP A 182 14.83 -15.92 -8.02
CA ASP A 182 15.59 -16.60 -6.95
C ASP A 182 17.09 -16.73 -7.29
N GLY A 183 17.64 -15.66 -7.87
CA GLY A 183 19.02 -15.56 -8.35
C GLY A 183 19.29 -16.22 -9.71
N GLN A 184 18.42 -17.10 -10.21
CA GLN A 184 18.57 -17.72 -11.54
C GLN A 184 18.27 -16.71 -12.64
N LEU A 185 19.20 -16.50 -13.57
CA LEU A 185 18.97 -15.69 -14.78
C LEU A 185 17.95 -16.39 -15.68
N VAL A 186 16.79 -15.77 -15.93
CA VAL A 186 15.76 -16.29 -16.84
C VAL A 186 15.72 -15.59 -18.19
N ARG A 187 16.14 -14.31 -18.24
CA ARG A 187 16.17 -13.53 -19.50
C ARG A 187 17.31 -12.51 -19.52
N THR A 188 17.93 -12.36 -20.69
CA THR A 188 18.78 -11.21 -21.04
C THR A 188 18.20 -10.54 -22.28
N LEU A 189 18.19 -9.21 -22.31
CA LEU A 189 18.00 -8.36 -23.49
C LEU A 189 19.27 -7.54 -23.68
N LEU A 190 19.92 -7.64 -24.84
CA LEU A 190 21.02 -6.73 -25.18
C LEU A 190 20.44 -5.45 -25.77
N ALA A 191 21.07 -4.31 -25.49
CA ALA A 191 20.58 -3.02 -26.00
C ALA A 191 20.54 -2.97 -27.54
N VAL A 192 21.45 -3.68 -28.21
CA VAL A 192 21.47 -3.80 -29.69
C VAL A 192 20.25 -4.56 -30.24
N ASP A 193 19.71 -5.54 -29.52
CA ASP A 193 18.58 -6.36 -29.97
C ASP A 193 17.24 -5.60 -29.86
N ALA A 194 17.16 -4.61 -28.96
CA ALA A 194 16.02 -3.72 -28.76
C ALA A 194 15.92 -2.65 -29.88
N ASN A 195 15.81 -3.10 -31.13
CA ASN A 195 15.76 -2.27 -32.34
C ASN A 195 16.97 -1.33 -32.47
N ASN A 196 18.20 -1.88 -32.35
CA ASN A 196 19.45 -1.13 -32.37
C ASN A 196 19.40 0.07 -31.40
N THR A 197 19.26 -0.24 -30.11
CA THR A 197 19.10 0.67 -28.95
C THR A 197 17.88 1.60 -28.94
N MET A 198 17.17 1.80 -30.06
CA MET A 198 16.06 2.77 -30.14
C MET A 198 14.90 2.46 -29.19
N ASN A 199 14.60 1.18 -28.98
CA ASN A 199 13.54 0.72 -28.07
C ASN A 199 14.10 0.18 -26.73
N PHE A 200 15.39 0.37 -26.44
CA PHE A 200 15.99 -0.07 -25.18
C PHE A 200 15.65 0.94 -24.05
N PRO A 201 15.21 0.47 -22.87
CA PRO A 201 15.04 1.32 -21.69
C PRO A 201 16.38 1.92 -21.26
N GLN A 202 16.49 3.25 -21.28
CA GLN A 202 17.80 3.94 -21.20
C GLN A 202 17.73 5.33 -20.56
N THR A 203 16.65 5.63 -19.84
CA THR A 203 16.42 6.92 -19.16
C THR A 203 16.01 6.66 -17.70
N PRO A 204 16.30 7.55 -16.74
CA PRO A 204 16.06 7.31 -15.31
C PRO A 204 14.64 6.80 -15.01
N MET A 205 14.50 5.80 -14.16
CA MET A 205 13.21 5.17 -13.87
C MET A 205 12.83 5.24 -12.38
N THR A 206 11.54 5.43 -12.13
CA THR A 206 10.87 5.15 -10.84
C THR A 206 10.59 3.65 -10.73
N LEU A 207 10.55 3.10 -9.51
CA LEU A 207 10.01 1.77 -9.23
C LEU A 207 8.54 1.90 -8.84
N ARG A 208 7.66 1.16 -9.52
CA ARG A 208 6.25 0.94 -9.16
C ARG A 208 6.02 -0.51 -8.79
N LEU A 209 5.37 -0.72 -7.65
CA LEU A 209 4.87 -2.01 -7.19
C LEU A 209 3.35 -1.93 -7.15
N GLY A 210 2.62 -2.93 -7.66
CA GLY A 210 1.16 -2.83 -7.61
C GLY A 210 0.35 -4.02 -8.08
N MET A 211 -0.97 -3.87 -7.94
CA MET A 211 -2.01 -4.77 -8.42
C MET A 211 -3.01 -4.06 -9.30
N TRP A 212 -3.55 -4.77 -10.29
CA TRP A 212 -4.63 -4.27 -11.15
C TRP A 212 -5.49 -5.40 -11.71
N VAL A 213 -6.63 -5.04 -12.31
CA VAL A 213 -7.53 -5.97 -12.98
C VAL A 213 -7.34 -5.86 -14.49
N GLY A 214 -6.61 -6.82 -15.06
CA GLY A 214 -6.52 -7.02 -16.51
C GLY A 214 -7.74 -7.73 -17.08
N GLY A 215 -8.38 -8.60 -16.27
CA GLY A 215 -9.61 -9.33 -16.59
C GLY A 215 -10.90 -8.53 -16.38
N ASP A 216 -10.90 -7.21 -16.56
CA ASP A 216 -12.12 -6.40 -16.44
C ASP A 216 -12.72 -6.09 -17.82
N SER A 217 -13.57 -6.99 -18.35
CA SER A 217 -14.18 -6.81 -19.67
C SER A 217 -15.14 -5.62 -19.82
N GLN A 218 -15.41 -4.86 -18.75
CA GLN A 218 -16.18 -3.61 -18.82
C GLN A 218 -15.29 -2.39 -19.12
N HIS A 219 -13.99 -2.47 -18.80
CA HIS A 219 -13.06 -1.33 -18.90
C HIS A 219 -11.82 -1.62 -19.76
N GLN A 220 -11.40 -2.88 -19.86
CA GLN A 220 -10.20 -3.32 -20.57
C GLN A 220 -10.51 -3.75 -22.02
N ALA A 221 -9.50 -3.69 -22.88
CA ALA A 221 -9.61 -4.23 -24.23
C ALA A 221 -9.69 -5.78 -24.20
N PRO A 222 -10.40 -6.43 -25.14
CA PRO A 222 -10.55 -7.89 -25.14
C PRO A 222 -9.22 -8.66 -25.12
N GLY A 223 -8.18 -8.18 -25.81
CA GLY A 223 -6.84 -8.79 -25.77
C GLY A 223 -6.14 -8.67 -24.42
N THR A 224 -6.40 -7.61 -23.65
CA THR A 224 -5.91 -7.47 -22.26
C THR A 224 -6.57 -8.52 -21.36
N VAL A 225 -7.88 -8.69 -21.49
CA VAL A 225 -8.65 -9.71 -20.75
C VAL A 225 -8.16 -11.11 -21.11
N GLU A 226 -7.91 -11.38 -22.40
CA GLU A 226 -7.41 -12.68 -22.88
C GLU A 226 -5.99 -12.99 -22.36
N TRP A 227 -5.05 -12.03 -22.40
CA TRP A 227 -3.71 -12.21 -21.83
C TRP A 227 -3.71 -12.35 -20.30
N ALA A 228 -4.66 -11.71 -19.62
CA ALA A 228 -4.91 -11.87 -18.19
C ALA A 228 -5.60 -13.23 -17.86
N GLY A 229 -5.90 -14.03 -18.90
CA GLY A 229 -6.45 -15.39 -18.84
C GLY A 229 -7.98 -15.46 -18.74
N GLY A 230 -8.69 -14.32 -18.81
CA GLY A 230 -10.14 -14.26 -18.75
C GLY A 230 -10.68 -13.19 -17.78
N GLU A 231 -12.01 -13.14 -17.68
CA GLU A 231 -12.76 -12.24 -16.79
C GLU A 231 -12.46 -12.53 -15.30
N THR A 232 -12.37 -11.47 -14.50
CA THR A 232 -12.19 -11.55 -13.05
C THR A 232 -13.49 -11.82 -12.31
N ASP A 233 -13.52 -12.92 -11.56
CA ASP A 233 -14.61 -13.29 -10.65
C ASP A 233 -14.49 -12.55 -9.31
N PHE A 234 -15.06 -11.34 -9.25
CA PHE A 234 -15.12 -10.54 -8.02
C PHE A 234 -15.90 -11.18 -6.86
N SER A 235 -16.56 -12.34 -7.03
CA SER A 235 -17.11 -13.08 -5.87
C SER A 235 -16.01 -13.74 -5.01
N GLN A 236 -14.77 -13.81 -5.52
CA GLN A 236 -13.58 -14.30 -4.82
C GLN A 236 -12.74 -13.19 -4.19
N ALA A 237 -13.19 -11.92 -4.26
CA ALA A 237 -12.52 -10.79 -3.63
C ALA A 237 -12.63 -10.85 -2.08
N PRO A 238 -11.69 -10.26 -1.32
CA PRO A 238 -10.55 -9.46 -1.78
C PRO A 238 -9.36 -10.30 -2.29
N PHE A 239 -8.72 -9.80 -3.34
CA PHE A 239 -7.44 -10.31 -3.84
C PHE A 239 -6.29 -9.50 -3.23
N SER A 240 -5.19 -10.14 -2.83
CA SER A 240 -4.05 -9.45 -2.21
C SER A 240 -2.69 -9.96 -2.66
N MET A 241 -1.76 -9.03 -2.86
CA MET A 241 -0.33 -9.21 -3.14
C MET A 241 0.47 -8.69 -1.95
N TYR A 242 1.61 -9.32 -1.68
CA TYR A 242 2.43 -9.03 -0.49
C TYR A 242 3.88 -8.77 -0.90
N VAL A 243 4.46 -7.63 -0.52
CA VAL A 243 5.88 -7.31 -0.75
C VAL A 243 6.58 -7.10 0.59
N GLN A 244 7.55 -7.94 0.93
CA GLN A 244 8.28 -7.84 2.19
C GLN A 244 9.40 -6.79 2.13
N SER A 245 10.10 -6.69 1.00
CA SER A 245 11.16 -5.71 0.80
C SER A 245 11.42 -5.39 -0.68
N ALA A 246 11.96 -4.19 -0.91
CA ALA A 246 12.55 -3.79 -2.17
C ALA A 246 13.97 -3.26 -1.92
N TYR A 247 14.98 -3.96 -2.45
CA TYR A 247 16.31 -3.39 -2.64
C TYR A 247 16.31 -2.57 -3.94
N ILE A 248 16.90 -1.38 -3.90
CA ILE A 248 17.13 -0.52 -5.05
C ILE A 248 18.57 -0.01 -4.97
N GLU A 249 19.31 -0.21 -6.04
CA GLU A 249 20.69 0.25 -6.23
C GLU A 249 20.74 1.11 -7.47
N ASP A 250 20.99 2.41 -7.30
CA ASP A 250 21.30 3.35 -8.37
C ASP A 250 22.79 3.23 -8.73
N TYR A 251 23.12 3.05 -10.00
CA TYR A 251 24.51 3.09 -10.49
C TYR A 251 25.02 4.52 -10.71
N SER A 252 24.17 5.54 -10.50
CA SER A 252 24.58 6.93 -10.30
C SER A 252 24.96 7.22 -8.84
N SER A 253 25.73 8.28 -8.62
CA SER A 253 25.97 8.88 -7.29
C SER A 253 25.57 10.37 -7.27
N GLY A 254 24.54 10.73 -8.04
CA GLY A 254 24.06 12.11 -8.15
C GLY A 254 22.98 12.48 -7.15
N LYS A 255 22.57 13.76 -7.18
CA LYS A 255 21.39 14.24 -6.43
C LYS A 255 20.11 14.26 -7.29
N GLU A 256 20.24 14.49 -8.59
CA GLU A 256 19.15 14.64 -9.57
C GLU A 256 19.66 14.34 -10.98
N TYR A 257 18.73 14.03 -11.90
CA TYR A 257 18.98 13.86 -13.33
C TYR A 257 18.33 14.99 -14.14
N THR A 258 18.91 15.38 -15.27
CA THR A 258 18.34 16.37 -16.18
C THR A 258 18.59 15.99 -17.63
N TYR A 259 17.55 16.01 -18.46
CA TYR A 259 17.64 15.78 -19.91
C TYR A 259 18.21 17.04 -20.59
N SER A 260 19.39 16.95 -21.22
CA SER A 260 20.01 18.09 -21.93
C SER A 260 19.34 18.42 -23.26
N ASP A 261 18.53 17.52 -23.78
CA ASP A 261 17.89 17.58 -25.08
C ASP A 261 16.67 16.63 -25.12
N LYS A 262 16.02 16.53 -26.27
CA LYS A 262 14.75 15.80 -26.45
C LYS A 262 14.91 14.40 -27.06
N THR A 263 16.11 13.84 -27.11
CA THR A 263 16.33 12.53 -27.75
C THR A 263 15.77 11.35 -26.94
N GLY A 264 15.73 11.46 -25.61
CA GLY A 264 15.49 10.30 -24.74
C GLY A 264 16.61 9.26 -24.81
N SER A 265 17.81 9.65 -25.25
CA SER A 265 19.02 8.81 -25.26
C SER A 265 19.73 8.91 -23.91
N TRP A 266 20.39 7.84 -23.45
CA TRP A 266 21.08 7.85 -22.15
C TRP A 266 22.21 8.91 -22.07
N GLU A 267 22.83 9.26 -23.20
CA GLU A 267 23.84 10.32 -23.31
C GLU A 267 23.26 11.73 -23.08
N SER A 268 21.95 11.92 -23.24
CA SER A 268 21.26 13.19 -22.94
C SER A 268 21.15 13.44 -21.44
N ILE A 269 21.23 12.40 -20.61
CA ILE A 269 21.11 12.52 -19.16
C ILE A 269 22.34 13.21 -18.57
N LYS A 270 22.09 14.24 -17.77
CA LYS A 270 23.09 14.95 -16.97
C LYS A 270 22.80 14.67 -15.51
N ILE A 271 23.74 14.04 -14.83
CA ILE A 271 23.68 13.72 -13.41
C ILE A 271 24.29 14.92 -12.67
N THR A 272 23.52 15.62 -11.84
CA THR A 272 24.08 16.74 -11.06
C THR A 272 24.80 16.21 -9.82
N GLU A 273 26.04 16.64 -9.64
CA GLU A 273 26.85 16.31 -8.45
C GLU A 273 26.20 16.83 -7.15
N GLY A 274 26.30 16.04 -6.09
CA GLY A 274 25.81 16.35 -4.76
C GLY A 274 25.15 15.15 -4.10
N ASN A 275 24.84 15.27 -2.81
CA ASN A 275 24.13 14.22 -2.07
C ASN A 275 22.64 14.24 -2.46
N SER A 276 22.08 13.09 -2.82
CA SER A 276 20.63 12.90 -2.94
C SER A 276 19.90 13.33 -1.65
N THR A 277 18.76 14.00 -1.82
CA THR A 277 17.84 14.33 -0.72
C THR A 277 17.19 13.07 -0.14
N VAL A 278 16.84 12.12 -1.00
CA VAL A 278 16.26 10.82 -0.64
C VAL A 278 17.25 10.00 0.18
N ALA A 279 18.52 9.93 -0.24
CA ALA A 279 19.57 9.28 0.54
C ALA A 279 19.77 9.94 1.93
N GLN A 280 19.59 11.26 2.05
CA GLN A 280 19.62 11.95 3.35
C GLN A 280 18.40 11.61 4.22
N THR A 281 17.20 11.55 3.65
CA THR A 281 15.98 11.09 4.34
C THR A 281 16.13 9.67 4.87
N ILE A 282 16.59 8.73 4.02
CA ILE A 282 16.81 7.32 4.37
C ILE A 282 17.81 7.15 5.52
N ASN A 283 18.89 7.95 5.53
CA ASN A 283 19.91 7.91 6.58
C ASN A 283 19.58 8.80 7.80
N THR A 284 18.44 9.51 7.79
CA THR A 284 17.98 10.28 8.95
C THR A 284 17.35 9.32 9.96
N PRO A 285 17.82 9.27 11.22
CA PRO A 285 17.23 8.37 12.22
C PRO A 285 15.75 8.72 12.45
N PRO A 286 14.87 7.71 12.63
CA PRO A 286 13.42 7.93 12.71
C PRO A 286 13.06 8.91 13.84
N SER A 287 12.05 9.74 13.57
CA SER A 287 11.56 10.71 14.55
C SER A 287 11.11 9.99 15.83
N LYS A 288 11.87 10.18 16.92
CA LYS A 288 11.63 9.62 18.25
C LYS A 288 10.14 9.62 18.62
N SER A 289 9.64 8.51 19.17
CA SER A 289 8.26 8.36 19.62
C SER A 289 7.87 9.41 20.67
N LEU A 290 6.58 9.62 20.92
CA LEU A 290 6.13 10.49 22.01
C LEU A 290 6.66 10.02 23.38
N SER A 291 6.79 8.70 23.58
CA SER A 291 7.41 8.07 24.75
C SER A 291 8.90 8.41 24.91
N GLU A 292 9.68 8.38 23.84
CA GLU A 292 11.12 8.72 23.88
C GLU A 292 11.32 10.24 24.02
N LYS A 293 10.56 11.05 23.26
CA LYS A 293 10.52 12.50 23.43
C LYS A 293 10.15 12.89 24.87
N TRP A 294 9.24 12.15 25.52
CA TRP A 294 8.89 12.33 26.93
C TRP A 294 10.00 11.87 27.89
N ALA A 295 10.69 10.77 27.60
CA ALA A 295 11.81 10.28 28.41
C ALA A 295 13.01 11.25 28.38
N GLU A 296 13.30 11.86 27.23
CA GLU A 296 14.38 12.85 27.06
C GLU A 296 14.08 14.22 27.67
N LEU A 297 12.83 14.53 28.03
CA LEU A 297 12.52 15.78 28.73
C LEU A 297 13.29 15.86 30.05
N PRO A 298 13.86 17.04 30.40
CA PRO A 298 14.42 17.28 31.72
C PRO A 298 13.44 16.91 32.83
N GLU A 299 13.94 16.41 33.95
CA GLU A 299 13.11 15.98 35.09
C GLU A 299 12.19 17.12 35.58
N SER A 300 12.70 18.35 35.60
CA SER A 300 11.93 19.57 35.89
C SER A 300 10.77 19.82 34.91
N ALA A 301 10.92 19.50 33.62
CA ALA A 301 9.88 19.64 32.62
C ALA A 301 8.80 18.56 32.79
N ARG A 302 9.19 17.31 33.06
CA ARG A 302 8.25 16.22 33.39
C ARG A 302 7.45 16.53 34.67
N ILE A 303 8.13 16.99 35.74
CA ILE A 303 7.48 17.44 36.99
C ILE A 303 6.50 18.60 36.71
N GLY A 304 6.89 19.59 35.90
CA GLY A 304 6.03 20.71 35.51
C GLY A 304 4.74 20.27 34.81
N VAL A 305 4.83 19.32 33.87
CA VAL A 305 3.65 18.77 33.18
C VAL A 305 2.78 17.93 34.11
N TYR A 306 3.37 17.10 34.99
CA TYR A 306 2.60 16.37 36.00
C TYR A 306 1.88 17.31 36.98
N ALA A 307 2.52 18.39 37.41
CA ALA A 307 1.91 19.40 38.29
C ALA A 307 0.76 20.14 37.59
N ALA A 308 0.91 20.51 36.31
CA ALA A 308 -0.15 21.12 35.52
C ALA A 308 -1.34 20.17 35.31
N ALA A 309 -1.09 18.91 34.95
CA ALA A 309 -2.13 17.89 34.79
C ALA A 309 -2.87 17.62 36.11
N GLY A 310 -2.14 17.52 37.23
CA GLY A 310 -2.70 17.36 38.57
C GLY A 310 -3.56 18.54 39.00
N ALA A 311 -3.14 19.78 38.69
CA ALA A 311 -3.93 20.98 38.97
C ALA A 311 -5.23 21.03 38.17
N VAL A 312 -5.19 20.71 36.87
CA VAL A 312 -6.40 20.63 36.02
C VAL A 312 -7.33 19.51 36.49
N GLY A 313 -6.81 18.32 36.79
CA GLY A 313 -7.58 17.20 37.32
C GLY A 313 -8.24 17.53 38.67
N GLY A 314 -7.51 18.20 39.57
CA GLY A 314 -8.04 18.67 40.85
C GLY A 314 -9.16 19.70 40.69
N LEU A 315 -9.01 20.68 39.79
CA LEU A 315 -10.05 21.66 39.48
C LEU A 315 -11.31 21.01 38.90
N LEU A 316 -11.16 20.05 37.99
CA LEU A 316 -12.28 19.27 37.45
C LEU A 316 -12.99 18.44 38.53
N PHE A 317 -12.24 17.79 39.43
CA PHE A 317 -12.81 17.02 40.53
C PHE A 317 -13.56 17.91 41.54
N ILE A 318 -13.03 19.10 41.86
CA ILE A 318 -13.70 20.09 42.70
C ILE A 318 -14.98 20.60 42.02
N ALA A 319 -14.95 20.90 40.72
CA ALA A 319 -16.12 21.32 39.96
C ALA A 319 -17.22 20.24 39.95
N LEU A 320 -16.83 18.97 39.76
CA LEU A 320 -17.72 17.80 39.81
C LEU A 320 -18.33 17.61 41.21
N ALA A 321 -17.54 17.74 42.28
CA ALA A 321 -18.02 17.66 43.65
C ALA A 321 -19.02 18.79 43.98
N VAL A 322 -18.72 20.03 43.56
CA VAL A 322 -19.63 21.18 43.72
C VAL A 322 -20.91 20.99 42.91
N TYR A 323 -20.84 20.39 41.72
CA TYR A 323 -22.00 20.03 40.91
C TYR A 323 -22.90 19.01 41.64
N TYR A 324 -22.36 17.89 42.12
CA TYR A 324 -23.12 16.89 42.88
C TYR A 324 -23.72 17.47 44.17
N ILE A 325 -22.99 18.32 44.91
CA ILE A 325 -23.52 18.99 46.10
C ILE A 325 -24.68 19.94 45.75
N LYS A 326 -24.58 20.68 44.63
CA LYS A 326 -25.68 21.52 44.14
C LYS A 326 -26.89 20.69 43.70
N GLN A 327 -26.68 19.58 42.99
CA GLN A 327 -27.76 18.70 42.52
C GLN A 327 -28.49 18.02 43.70
N ARG A 328 -27.75 17.50 44.70
CA ARG A 328 -28.34 16.96 45.93
C ARG A 328 -29.15 18.01 46.70
N ARG A 329 -28.68 19.26 46.75
CA ARG A 329 -29.42 20.39 47.35
C ARG A 329 -30.64 20.84 46.55
N ARG A 330 -30.70 20.60 45.23
CA ARG A 330 -31.91 20.80 44.41
C ARG A 330 -32.95 19.73 44.72
N GLY A 331 -32.58 18.44 44.62
CA GLY A 331 -33.46 17.32 44.97
C GLY A 331 -34.01 17.38 46.39
N GLN A 332 -33.22 17.84 47.37
CA GLN A 332 -33.71 18.08 48.74
C GLN A 332 -34.74 19.21 48.85
N ARG A 333 -34.69 20.23 47.99
CA ARG A 333 -35.71 21.31 47.94
C ARG A 333 -36.98 20.84 47.23
N GLU A 334 -36.82 20.13 46.12
CA GLU A 334 -37.93 19.52 45.38
C GLU A 334 -38.71 18.53 46.26
N ALA A 335 -38.02 17.63 46.96
CA ALA A 335 -38.61 16.71 47.93
C ALA A 335 -39.29 17.44 49.11
N ALA A 336 -38.71 18.54 49.61
CA ALA A 336 -39.31 19.33 50.68
C ALA A 336 -40.56 20.11 50.25
N MET A 337 -40.67 20.49 48.96
CA MET A 337 -41.91 21.07 48.43
C MET A 337 -42.96 19.98 48.15
N ALA A 338 -42.56 18.81 47.64
CA ALA A 338 -43.46 17.67 47.47
C ALA A 338 -44.09 17.21 48.80
N ALA A 339 -43.27 17.10 49.86
CA ALA A 339 -43.77 16.76 51.19
C ALA A 339 -44.75 17.80 51.77
N LYS A 340 -44.57 19.10 51.44
CA LYS A 340 -45.53 20.15 51.82
C LYS A 340 -46.84 20.03 51.05
N MET A 341 -46.79 19.83 49.74
CA MET A 341 -48.01 19.63 48.94
C MET A 341 -48.79 18.41 49.43
N GLN A 342 -48.12 17.30 49.76
CA GLN A 342 -48.75 16.12 50.36
C GLN A 342 -49.38 16.39 51.75
N GLU A 343 -48.79 17.28 52.56
CA GLU A 343 -49.40 17.68 53.83
C GLU A 343 -50.58 18.64 53.65
N GLU A 344 -50.49 19.56 52.68
CA GLU A 344 -51.59 20.46 52.30
C GLU A 344 -52.79 19.67 51.73
N GLU A 345 -52.54 18.74 50.79
CA GLU A 345 -53.51 17.75 50.28
C GLU A 345 -54.14 16.93 51.41
N ARG A 346 -53.34 16.42 52.36
CA ARG A 346 -53.83 15.65 53.50
C ARG A 346 -54.75 16.50 54.39
N VAL A 347 -54.35 17.72 54.72
CA VAL A 347 -55.12 18.64 55.58
C VAL A 347 -56.40 19.10 54.88
N GLU A 348 -56.37 19.29 53.56
CA GLU A 348 -57.56 19.60 52.76
C GLU A 348 -58.51 18.39 52.69
N LEU A 349 -58.01 17.18 52.51
CA LEU A 349 -58.80 15.95 52.50
C LEU A 349 -59.40 15.64 53.89
N GLU A 350 -58.68 15.94 54.98
CA GLU A 350 -59.23 15.94 56.35
C GLU A 350 -60.30 17.02 56.55
N ARG A 351 -60.15 18.19 55.92
CA ARG A 351 -61.15 19.28 55.93
C ARG A 351 -62.43 18.90 55.20
N PHE A 352 -62.34 18.27 54.02
CA PHE A 352 -63.50 17.76 53.28
C PHE A 352 -64.26 16.71 54.09
N LYS A 353 -63.55 15.71 54.63
CA LYS A 353 -64.13 14.69 55.54
C LYS A 353 -64.85 15.32 56.73
N LYS A 354 -64.23 16.31 57.39
CA LYS A 354 -64.82 17.01 58.55
C LYS A 354 -66.00 17.93 58.17
N GLY A 355 -66.07 18.37 56.92
CA GLY A 355 -67.19 19.13 56.36
C GLY A 355 -68.35 18.27 55.85
N GLY A 356 -68.26 16.94 55.92
CA GLY A 356 -69.31 16.03 55.45
C GLY A 356 -69.49 16.00 53.92
N LYS A 357 -68.48 16.42 53.15
CA LYS A 357 -68.46 16.33 51.68
C LYS A 357 -67.45 15.28 51.23
N ASN A 358 -67.86 14.41 50.31
CA ASN A 358 -66.95 13.48 49.67
C ASN A 358 -66.08 14.25 48.66
N PRO A 359 -64.74 14.13 48.65
CA PRO A 359 -63.91 14.85 47.69
C PRO A 359 -64.19 14.44 46.23
N ASP A 360 -64.61 13.19 46.00
CA ASP A 360 -64.94 12.69 44.66
C ASP A 360 -66.25 13.28 44.07
N ASP A 361 -67.08 13.94 44.89
CA ASP A 361 -68.29 14.64 44.42
C ASP A 361 -67.96 16.02 43.80
N LEU A 362 -66.71 16.48 43.88
CA LEU A 362 -66.24 17.70 43.22
C LEU A 362 -65.83 17.40 41.78
N ASN A 363 -66.84 17.20 40.93
CA ASN A 363 -66.68 17.06 39.48
C ASN A 363 -66.10 18.36 38.89
N PHE A 364 -64.76 18.43 38.79
CA PHE A 364 -64.02 19.65 38.48
C PHE A 364 -64.09 19.99 36.99
N ASP A 365 -65.06 20.81 36.62
CA ASP A 365 -65.17 21.37 35.28
C ASP A 365 -63.95 22.26 34.97
N GLY A 366 -63.42 22.15 33.75
CA GLY A 366 -62.04 22.50 33.45
C GLY A 366 -61.78 23.99 33.24
N THR A 367 -61.25 24.69 34.26
CA THR A 367 -60.68 26.05 34.09
C THR A 367 -59.16 26.08 34.30
N GLU A 368 -58.44 26.16 33.18
CA GLU A 368 -56.99 26.23 33.06
C GLU A 368 -56.40 27.50 33.72
N TYR A 369 -55.49 27.35 34.69
CA TYR A 369 -54.87 28.49 35.39
C TYR A 369 -53.61 28.99 34.67
N VAL A 370 -53.80 29.71 33.56
CA VAL A 370 -52.70 30.22 32.71
C VAL A 370 -51.92 31.35 33.40
N GLY A 371 -50.78 31.01 34.01
CA GLY A 371 -49.77 31.97 34.48
C GLY A 371 -48.93 32.52 33.32
N ALA A 372 -49.14 33.78 32.94
CA ALA A 372 -48.62 34.33 31.68
C ALA A 372 -47.14 34.73 31.69
N ALA A 373 -46.36 34.23 30.72
CA ALA A 373 -45.08 34.81 30.32
C ALA A 373 -44.76 34.54 28.83
N GLY A 374 -44.71 35.60 28.01
CA GLY A 374 -44.10 35.60 26.66
C GLY A 374 -44.92 34.99 25.52
N LYS A 375 -45.29 35.80 24.51
CA LYS A 375 -45.84 35.31 23.23
C LYS A 375 -44.72 34.92 22.26
N GLY A 376 -44.86 33.77 21.61
CA GLY A 376 -44.10 33.39 20.42
C GLY A 376 -44.68 32.10 19.83
N ALA A 377 -45.42 32.18 18.73
CA ALA A 377 -46.22 31.07 18.21
C ALA A 377 -45.93 30.80 16.73
N TYR A 378 -45.69 29.52 16.39
CA TYR A 378 -45.92 28.96 15.06
C TYR A 378 -46.23 27.45 15.13
N SER A 379 -47.38 27.08 14.57
CA SER A 379 -47.75 25.81 13.91
C SER A 379 -47.59 24.45 14.62
N ALA A 380 -48.55 23.56 14.35
CA ALA A 380 -48.56 22.14 14.72
C ALA A 380 -48.86 21.24 13.51
N ILE A 381 -48.40 19.98 13.57
CA ILE A 381 -48.71 18.78 12.75
C ILE A 381 -48.07 17.62 13.57
N SER A 382 -48.85 16.81 14.29
CA SER A 382 -49.39 15.47 13.91
C SER A 382 -48.27 14.46 13.57
N ASP A 383 -48.14 13.30 14.24
CA ASP A 383 -49.01 12.12 14.14
C ASP A 383 -48.88 11.14 15.35
N SER A 384 -49.59 10.01 15.29
CA SER A 384 -49.58 8.83 16.18
C SER A 384 -49.74 7.57 15.30
N PRO A 385 -49.72 6.29 15.76
CA PRO A 385 -49.74 5.70 17.13
C PRO A 385 -48.72 4.52 17.23
N PRO A 386 -48.96 3.32 17.84
CA PRO A 386 -49.82 2.90 18.97
C PRO A 386 -49.10 2.04 20.05
N GLY A 387 -49.85 1.62 21.08
CA GLY A 387 -49.88 0.20 21.47
C GLY A 387 -49.03 -0.26 22.65
N SER A 388 -49.68 -0.48 23.80
CA SER A 388 -49.14 -1.22 24.94
C SER A 388 -49.48 -2.71 24.89
N SER A 389 -48.65 -3.56 25.50
CA SER A 389 -49.04 -4.89 25.97
C SER A 389 -48.23 -5.28 27.22
N ALA A 390 -48.82 -6.09 28.10
CA ALA A 390 -48.22 -6.47 29.39
C ALA A 390 -47.24 -7.65 29.26
N GLY A 391 -46.26 -7.73 30.16
CA GLY A 391 -45.25 -8.79 30.20
C GLY A 391 -45.64 -10.05 30.99
N PRO A 392 -44.77 -11.08 30.98
CA PRO A 392 -44.90 -12.29 31.80
C PRO A 392 -44.20 -12.18 33.17
N ALA A 393 -44.40 -13.18 34.03
CA ALA A 393 -43.92 -13.22 35.42
C ALA A 393 -42.58 -13.96 35.62
N GLU A 394 -42.13 -13.98 36.88
CA GLU A 394 -40.81 -14.39 37.40
C GLU A 394 -40.27 -15.77 36.94
N LYS A 395 -38.93 -15.88 36.96
CA LYS A 395 -38.25 -17.08 37.49
C LYS A 395 -36.83 -16.77 38.00
N THR A 396 -36.59 -17.19 39.24
CA THR A 396 -35.31 -17.16 39.98
C THR A 396 -34.20 -17.97 39.29
N TRP A 397 -32.95 -17.53 39.41
CA TRP A 397 -31.75 -18.41 39.35
C TRP A 397 -30.65 -17.89 40.30
N ASP A 398 -29.74 -18.79 40.67
CA ASP A 398 -28.89 -18.73 41.88
C ASP A 398 -27.39 -18.51 41.55
N PRO A 399 -26.56 -17.85 42.39
CA PRO A 399 -25.22 -17.40 42.00
C PRO A 399 -24.11 -18.40 42.38
N THR A 400 -23.95 -19.49 41.61
CA THR A 400 -22.71 -20.28 41.59
C THR A 400 -22.27 -20.64 40.15
N GLY A 401 -21.13 -20.09 39.72
CA GLY A 401 -20.55 -20.25 38.39
C GLY A 401 -19.48 -19.18 38.15
N SER A 402 -18.36 -19.52 37.50
CA SER A 402 -17.11 -18.74 37.54
C SER A 402 -16.64 -18.21 36.17
N ASP A 403 -15.64 -17.32 36.24
CA ASP A 403 -14.70 -16.90 35.17
C ASP A 403 -15.31 -16.07 34.00
N GLY A 404 -14.69 -15.02 33.44
CA GLY A 404 -13.49 -14.21 33.76
C GLY A 404 -13.70 -12.80 33.13
N ILE A 405 -12.78 -11.83 33.09
CA ILE A 405 -11.31 -11.80 33.22
C ILE A 405 -10.89 -10.50 33.97
N THR A 406 -9.71 -10.51 34.59
CA THR A 406 -9.16 -9.44 35.44
C THR A 406 -8.53 -8.26 34.68
N SER A 407 -8.56 -7.07 35.29
CA SER A 407 -7.52 -6.05 35.12
C SER A 407 -7.00 -5.62 36.50
N GLY A 408 -5.68 -5.47 36.65
CA GLY A 408 -5.07 -5.18 37.96
C GLY A 408 -3.58 -4.83 37.87
N MET A 409 -3.22 -3.64 38.34
CA MET A 409 -1.85 -3.19 38.54
C MET A 409 -1.50 -3.29 40.04
N PRO A 410 -0.38 -3.92 40.44
CA PRO A 410 0.02 -3.99 41.84
C PRO A 410 0.78 -2.71 42.28
N LEU A 411 0.40 -2.18 43.44
CA LEU A 411 1.18 -1.17 44.17
C LEU A 411 1.99 -1.86 45.28
N LEU A 412 3.18 -1.32 45.57
CA LEU A 412 4.12 -1.84 46.56
C LEU A 412 4.41 -0.78 47.64
N HIS A 413 4.43 -1.17 48.91
CA HIS A 413 5.02 -0.39 49.99
C HIS A 413 5.57 -1.31 51.09
N ASN A 414 6.67 -0.90 51.73
CA ASN A 414 7.43 -1.70 52.70
C ASN A 414 6.92 -1.57 54.15
N GLU A 415 7.08 -2.64 54.94
CA GLU A 415 7.73 -2.76 56.28
C GLU A 415 7.27 -4.07 56.98
N ALA A 416 7.94 -4.68 57.97
CA ALA A 416 9.39 -4.85 58.23
C ALA A 416 9.64 -5.98 59.28
N ARG A 417 10.78 -6.68 59.16
CA ARG A 417 11.56 -7.33 60.27
C ARG A 417 10.99 -8.56 61.05
N ALA A 418 11.26 -9.77 60.51
CA ALA A 418 12.17 -10.83 61.05
C ALA A 418 12.23 -11.22 62.56
N PRO A 419 12.78 -12.41 62.97
CA PRO A 419 12.97 -13.70 62.27
C PRO A 419 12.69 -14.98 63.12
N SER A 420 12.75 -16.19 62.51
CA SER A 420 13.23 -17.41 63.20
C SER A 420 13.93 -18.40 62.26
N ARG A 421 14.82 -19.22 62.82
CA ARG A 421 15.85 -20.05 62.15
C ARG A 421 15.37 -21.48 61.85
N ASN A 422 15.85 -22.09 60.75
CA ASN A 422 17.00 -23.03 60.82
C ASN A 422 17.53 -23.49 59.44
N ASN A 423 18.74 -24.07 59.48
CA ASN A 423 19.58 -24.59 58.38
C ASN A 423 18.84 -25.52 57.38
N SER A 424 19.29 -25.73 56.14
CA SER A 424 20.68 -25.82 55.67
C SER A 424 20.94 -25.52 54.18
N LEU A 425 22.19 -25.16 53.88
CA LEU A 425 22.88 -25.03 52.57
C LEU A 425 24.36 -25.43 52.81
N PRO A 426 25.27 -25.58 51.80
CA PRO A 426 25.15 -25.19 50.37
C PRO A 426 25.62 -26.26 49.34
N GLN A 427 25.40 -26.01 48.03
CA GLN A 427 26.50 -25.82 47.04
C GLN A 427 25.99 -25.61 45.60
N SER A 428 26.72 -24.74 44.89
CA SER A 428 26.78 -24.49 43.43
C SER A 428 28.25 -24.10 43.15
N PRO A 429 28.88 -24.36 41.97
CA PRO A 429 28.36 -23.99 40.64
C PRO A 429 28.62 -25.00 39.51
N GLY A 430 28.03 -24.75 38.33
CA GLY A 430 28.35 -25.46 37.08
C GLY A 430 27.68 -24.83 35.84
N LEU A 431 28.46 -24.60 34.79
CA LEU A 431 28.01 -24.18 33.45
C LEU A 431 28.25 -25.34 32.44
N PRO A 432 27.72 -25.29 31.19
CA PRO A 432 27.20 -26.50 30.53
C PRO A 432 28.23 -27.35 29.77
N PRO A 433 27.90 -28.63 29.49
CA PRO A 433 28.64 -29.50 28.57
C PRO A 433 28.35 -29.16 27.09
N SER A 434 29.20 -29.66 26.18
CA SER A 434 29.18 -29.34 24.75
C SER A 434 29.78 -30.45 23.87
N TYR A 435 29.58 -30.35 22.55
CA TYR A 435 30.21 -31.15 21.47
C TYR A 435 29.72 -32.61 21.29
N PRO A 436 29.96 -33.28 20.12
CA PRO A 436 30.83 -32.87 18.99
C PRO A 436 30.22 -32.86 17.57
N LEU A 437 30.92 -32.15 16.68
CA LEU A 437 30.92 -32.37 15.22
C LEU A 437 32.17 -33.18 14.81
N PRO A 438 32.13 -33.97 13.72
CA PRO A 438 33.33 -34.61 13.15
C PRO A 438 34.22 -33.60 12.40
N ALA A 439 35.52 -33.93 12.26
CA ALA A 439 36.55 -32.98 11.85
C ALA A 439 37.16 -33.25 10.45
N SER A 440 37.67 -32.18 9.83
CA SER A 440 38.50 -32.23 8.62
C SER A 440 40.00 -32.32 8.95
N PRO A 441 40.83 -33.01 8.14
CA PRO A 441 42.28 -32.83 8.14
C PRO A 441 42.70 -31.48 7.54
N VAL A 442 43.89 -31.00 7.90
CA VAL A 442 44.41 -29.67 7.53
C VAL A 442 45.72 -29.83 6.74
N ASN A 443 45.99 -28.92 5.80
CA ASN A 443 47.37 -28.46 5.63
C ASN A 443 47.48 -26.97 5.28
N ARG A 444 48.61 -26.36 5.64
CA ARG A 444 48.98 -24.94 5.43
C ARG A 444 49.93 -24.87 4.20
N GLY A 445 50.13 -23.74 3.52
CA GLY A 445 49.64 -22.36 3.71
C GLY A 445 50.55 -21.37 2.97
N PHE A 446 50.70 -20.16 3.53
CA PHE A 446 51.51 -19.02 3.04
C PHE A 446 50.91 -18.12 1.95
N SER A 447 51.36 -16.85 1.99
CA SER A 447 50.88 -15.70 1.24
C SER A 447 52.08 -14.82 0.87
N ALA A 448 52.12 -14.33 -0.37
CA ALA A 448 52.67 -13.03 -0.78
C ALA A 448 52.70 -12.91 -2.32
N SER A 449 52.46 -11.69 -2.80
CA SER A 449 52.86 -11.18 -4.13
C SER A 449 53.87 -10.02 -3.86
N PRO A 450 54.53 -9.37 -4.86
CA PRO A 450 54.43 -9.53 -6.31
C PRO A 450 55.79 -9.52 -7.06
N HIS A 451 55.70 -9.40 -8.40
CA HIS A 451 56.70 -8.94 -9.40
C HIS A 451 57.13 -9.95 -10.48
N ALA A 452 57.46 -9.38 -11.64
CA ALA A 452 57.92 -10.01 -12.89
C ALA A 452 59.15 -9.19 -13.38
N PRO A 453 59.67 -9.34 -14.62
CA PRO A 453 59.52 -10.40 -15.64
C PRO A 453 60.90 -10.94 -16.13
N SER A 454 60.91 -11.90 -17.07
CA SER A 454 62.02 -12.01 -18.05
C SER A 454 61.79 -12.94 -19.25
N ARG A 455 62.19 -12.43 -20.43
CA ARG A 455 62.70 -13.06 -21.67
C ARG A 455 62.09 -14.39 -22.19
N MET A 456 61.58 -14.49 -23.43
CA MET A 456 62.10 -14.13 -24.79
C MET A 456 62.85 -15.29 -25.46
N GLY A 457 62.30 -15.81 -26.57
CA GLY A 457 62.85 -16.95 -27.33
C GLY A 457 62.12 -17.18 -28.66
N SER A 458 62.48 -16.40 -29.69
CA SER A 458 62.22 -16.73 -31.10
C SER A 458 63.18 -17.88 -31.52
N MET A 459 63.06 -18.61 -32.64
CA MET A 459 62.57 -18.25 -33.98
C MET A 459 62.52 -19.52 -34.87
N GLY A 460 61.88 -19.44 -36.04
CA GLY A 460 62.32 -20.19 -37.22
C GLY A 460 61.26 -21.00 -37.97
N SER A 461 61.16 -20.79 -39.28
CA SER A 461 60.30 -21.54 -40.19
C SER A 461 61.06 -21.96 -41.45
N THR A 462 60.71 -23.13 -42.01
CA THR A 462 60.97 -23.49 -43.41
C THR A 462 60.11 -24.70 -43.82
N GLY A 463 59.65 -24.72 -45.08
CA GLY A 463 59.12 -25.91 -45.77
C GLY A 463 59.94 -26.13 -47.06
N PRO A 464 59.37 -26.65 -48.17
CA PRO A 464 58.02 -27.20 -48.35
C PRO A 464 57.99 -28.57 -49.08
N GLY A 465 56.80 -29.14 -49.31
CA GLY A 465 56.60 -30.30 -50.19
C GLY A 465 55.22 -30.32 -50.86
N ARG A 466 55.18 -30.54 -52.18
CA ARG A 466 53.96 -30.82 -52.98
C ARG A 466 53.93 -32.34 -53.29
N MET A 467 52.88 -32.98 -53.83
CA MET A 467 51.61 -32.55 -54.45
C MET A 467 50.64 -33.75 -54.50
N ASN A 468 49.32 -33.54 -54.36
CA ASN A 468 48.22 -34.15 -55.14
C ASN A 468 46.89 -34.29 -54.36
N SER A 469 45.80 -34.03 -55.08
CA SER A 469 44.37 -34.13 -54.74
C SER A 469 43.62 -34.52 -56.04
N PRO A 470 42.27 -34.65 -56.11
CA PRO A 470 41.23 -34.57 -55.08
C PRO A 470 40.20 -35.74 -55.09
N GLY A 471 39.31 -35.80 -54.11
CA GLY A 471 38.12 -36.67 -54.11
C GLY A 471 37.33 -36.56 -52.80
N PRO A 472 35.98 -36.47 -52.77
CA PRO A 472 35.31 -35.65 -51.75
C PRO A 472 34.43 -36.40 -50.74
N GLY A 473 34.07 -35.69 -49.66
CA GLY A 473 32.66 -35.67 -49.20
C GLY A 473 32.33 -36.17 -47.79
N SER A 474 32.77 -35.46 -46.75
CA SER A 474 32.32 -35.62 -45.35
C SER A 474 32.47 -34.28 -44.60
N PRO A 475 31.88 -34.06 -43.40
CA PRO A 475 30.93 -34.89 -42.63
C PRO A 475 29.58 -34.11 -42.42
N GLN A 476 28.76 -34.15 -41.36
CA GLN A 476 28.79 -34.76 -40.02
C GLN A 476 27.38 -35.00 -39.41
N VAL A 477 27.40 -35.48 -38.16
CA VAL A 477 26.40 -35.61 -37.07
C VAL A 477 25.22 -34.61 -37.03
N ARG A 478 24.02 -35.15 -36.72
CA ARG A 478 22.85 -34.40 -36.24
C ARG A 478 23.02 -33.93 -34.79
N SER A 479 22.69 -32.67 -34.50
CA SER A 479 22.32 -32.23 -33.14
C SER A 479 20.85 -32.57 -32.82
N THR A 480 20.51 -32.70 -31.55
CA THR A 480 19.13 -32.82 -31.06
C THR A 480 18.43 -31.46 -31.08
N GLY A 481 17.32 -31.35 -31.80
CA GLY A 481 16.58 -30.08 -31.92
C GLY A 481 15.69 -29.80 -30.70
N SER A 482 15.78 -28.57 -30.19
CA SER A 482 14.76 -28.00 -29.30
C SER A 482 13.44 -27.78 -30.05
N PRO A 483 12.28 -27.81 -29.38
CA PRO A 483 11.01 -27.39 -29.98
C PRO A 483 11.04 -25.91 -30.39
N ALA A 484 10.38 -25.58 -31.50
CA ALA A 484 10.13 -24.19 -31.89
C ALA A 484 8.98 -23.59 -31.06
N PRO A 485 8.90 -22.26 -30.90
CA PRO A 485 7.72 -21.60 -30.34
C PRO A 485 6.48 -21.82 -31.22
N HIS A 486 5.30 -21.89 -30.60
CA HIS A 486 4.03 -21.84 -31.34
C HIS A 486 3.73 -20.41 -31.81
N ASP A 487 3.05 -20.29 -32.96
CA ASP A 487 2.75 -19.00 -33.61
C ASP A 487 1.82 -18.10 -32.78
N MET A 488 2.37 -17.07 -32.13
CA MET A 488 1.56 -15.96 -31.60
C MET A 488 1.14 -15.02 -32.72
N TYR A 489 -0.06 -15.23 -33.24
CA TYR A 489 -0.72 -14.29 -34.15
C TYR A 489 -1.18 -13.02 -33.40
N GLY A 490 -0.48 -11.91 -33.63
CA GLY A 490 -1.11 -10.58 -33.62
C GLY A 490 -1.59 -9.99 -32.29
N MET A 491 -0.90 -10.24 -31.17
CA MET A 491 -1.17 -9.53 -29.90
C MET A 491 -0.79 -8.05 -29.99
N ALA A 492 -1.79 -7.16 -29.94
CA ALA A 492 -1.61 -5.71 -29.94
C ALA A 492 -1.94 -5.11 -28.56
N ARG A 493 -0.89 -4.68 -27.85
CA ARG A 493 -0.87 -4.22 -26.45
C ARG A 493 -1.34 -5.23 -25.40
N VAL A 494 -0.50 -5.42 -24.39
CA VAL A 494 -0.96 -5.65 -23.02
C VAL A 494 0.01 -4.95 -22.08
N ASN A 495 -0.52 -4.14 -21.17
CA ASN A 495 0.21 -3.05 -20.54
C ASN A 495 -0.16 -2.95 -19.05
N SER A 496 0.80 -2.55 -18.23
CA SER A 496 0.62 -2.28 -16.80
C SER A 496 0.11 -0.84 -16.55
N PRO A 497 -0.42 -0.51 -15.34
CA PRO A 497 -1.14 0.74 -15.12
C PRO A 497 -0.36 1.79 -14.34
N GLY A 498 -0.34 3.02 -14.90
CA GLY A 498 -0.37 4.24 -14.09
C GLY A 498 -1.75 4.47 -13.45
N PRO A 499 -1.90 5.47 -12.57
CA PRO A 499 -3.12 5.66 -11.77
C PRO A 499 -4.34 6.12 -12.57
N MET A 500 -5.50 5.50 -12.32
CA MET A 500 -6.79 5.98 -12.82
C MET A 500 -7.24 7.24 -12.05
N GLN A 501 -7.33 8.38 -12.73
CA GLN A 501 -7.92 9.59 -12.13
C GLN A 501 -9.45 9.45 -11.97
N SER A 502 -9.95 9.80 -10.79
CA SER A 502 -11.39 9.92 -10.56
C SER A 502 -11.96 11.13 -11.30
N ASN A 503 -12.86 10.88 -12.26
CA ASN A 503 -13.51 11.92 -13.05
C ASN A 503 -14.28 12.92 -12.17
N ARG A 504 -13.81 14.17 -12.10
CA ARG A 504 -14.60 15.29 -11.59
C ARG A 504 -15.39 15.94 -12.73
N GLY A 505 -16.70 16.10 -12.53
CA GLY A 505 -17.62 16.62 -13.55
C GLY A 505 -17.37 18.07 -13.96
N PRO A 506 -17.91 18.51 -15.11
CA PRO A 506 -17.55 19.76 -15.75
C PRO A 506 -18.09 21.00 -15.02
N SER A 507 -17.21 21.98 -14.79
CA SER A 507 -17.58 23.34 -14.38
C SER A 507 -17.81 24.25 -15.61
N SER A 508 -18.72 25.22 -15.44
CA SER A 508 -19.23 26.10 -16.51
C SER A 508 -18.19 27.10 -17.07
N PRO A 509 -18.38 27.60 -18.31
CA PRO A 509 -17.36 28.39 -19.03
C PRO A 509 -17.16 29.81 -18.47
N GLY A 510 -15.91 30.30 -18.58
CA GLY A 510 -15.55 31.69 -18.32
C GLY A 510 -16.01 32.67 -19.40
N PRO A 511 -16.10 33.98 -19.09
CA PRO A 511 -16.67 34.99 -19.99
C PRO A 511 -15.73 35.41 -21.12
N GLN A 512 -16.33 35.87 -22.23
CA GLN A 512 -15.60 36.50 -23.35
C GLN A 512 -15.23 37.96 -23.05
N GLY A 513 -14.05 38.38 -23.51
CA GLY A 513 -13.59 39.78 -23.55
C GLY A 513 -12.06 39.85 -23.51
N GLY A 514 -11.39 40.68 -24.30
CA GLY A 514 -11.84 41.57 -25.37
C GLY A 514 -10.63 42.27 -26.03
N TYR A 515 -10.78 42.73 -27.27
CA TYR A 515 -9.71 43.47 -27.98
C TYR A 515 -9.30 44.74 -27.23
N TRP A 516 -8.00 45.06 -27.20
CA TRP A 516 -7.48 46.42 -27.43
C TRP A 516 -5.99 46.42 -27.83
N ASN A 517 -5.54 47.48 -28.51
CA ASN A 517 -4.24 47.56 -29.18
C ASN A 517 -3.12 48.17 -28.31
N GLY A 518 -1.92 47.58 -28.42
CA GLY A 518 -0.73 48.27 -28.94
C GLY A 518 0.16 49.09 -27.98
N ARG A 519 1.42 48.68 -27.89
CA ARG A 519 2.52 49.33 -28.63
C ARG A 519 3.68 48.37 -28.89
#